data_AF-A0A357K3R1-F1
#
_entry.id   AF-A0A357K3R1-F1
#
_cell.length_a   1.000
_cell.length_b   1.000
_cell.length_c   1.000
_cell.angle_alpha   90.00
_cell.angle_beta   90.00
_cell.angle_gamma   90.00
#
_symmetry.space_group_name_H-M   'P 1'
#
loop_
_entity.id
_entity.type
_entity.pdbx_description
1 polymer ?
#
loop_
_entity_poly.entity_id
_entity_poly.type
_entity_poly.pdbx_seq_one_letter_code
_entity_poly.pdbx_strand_id
1 'polypeptide(L)'
;MSCLFTRDSKSSLSSKAANSSWSLRGCLTIALGIWMLLAPATEAWADPGCNNPAACNFDPSATSNDGSCDFLSCLVFGCTNPTACNFDADADYSDGSCEYVSCAGCMNPDACDFDPTATLAATCTDFSSCYGCTDAEAPNFDPSATLDDGSCEVPGCTIVGACNYDATANVDDGSCDFFSCLPSGCLNQNACNYDPSAIINDGSCTFPDSGYDCQGNCLLDSDGDGICDPNEIEGCTDADALNYEADATDDDGSCIAAVEGCQDPTACNYNSAANVDDGSCEFTSCAGCLSPSACNYDATAVYPATCDFPEAGYDCDGNCLLDTDGDGVCDPFEIQGCTDPNACNYDDDATELDGSCDFDTCAGCTNPYGCNYDPAATIDDGSCDYFSCITFGCTNAAACNYDDEATYEDGSCEFVSCAGCTNPVACDYDPTATISAQCTDFTSCVGCTDPDADNYSPEATQDSGTCLFLGCTVSVACNYDETANSDDGSCEYESCAGCLNPIACNYDPEAVLSGDCEFAENGYDCEGNCL
;
A
#
# COMPACT_ATOMS: atom_id res chain seq x y z
N MET A 1 14.30 45.44 -4.30
CA MET A 1 15.49 45.68 -5.14
C MET A 1 15.15 46.75 -6.17
N SER A 2 16.04 47.61 -6.66
CA SER A 2 17.33 48.13 -6.18
C SER A 2 17.70 49.34 -7.06
N CYS A 3 18.44 50.32 -6.54
CA CYS A 3 19.05 51.36 -7.37
C CYS A 3 20.12 50.79 -8.32
N LEU A 4 20.48 51.52 -9.38
CA LEU A 4 21.87 51.56 -9.88
C LEU A 4 22.15 52.82 -10.72
N PHE A 5 23.28 53.48 -10.42
CA PHE A 5 23.95 54.49 -11.22
C PHE A 5 24.95 53.82 -12.18
N THR A 6 25.38 54.52 -13.24
CA THR A 6 26.81 54.54 -13.64
C THR A 6 27.23 55.81 -14.41
N ARG A 7 28.43 56.30 -14.04
CA ARG A 7 29.36 57.17 -14.79
C ARG A 7 30.25 56.30 -15.70
N ASP A 8 31.21 56.73 -16.52
CA ASP A 8 32.01 57.96 -16.75
C ASP A 8 32.45 57.93 -18.26
N SER A 9 33.06 58.96 -18.87
CA SER A 9 34.53 59.10 -18.90
C SER A 9 35.03 60.32 -19.70
N LYS A 10 36.27 60.74 -19.45
CA LYS A 10 36.90 62.00 -19.92
C LYS A 10 37.99 61.78 -20.98
N SER A 11 38.28 62.81 -21.77
CA SER A 11 39.62 63.41 -22.01
C SER A 11 39.53 64.47 -23.12
N SER A 12 40.41 65.45 -23.33
CA SER A 12 41.18 66.41 -22.51
C SER A 12 42.31 66.96 -23.40
N LEU A 13 42.49 68.28 -23.52
CA LEU A 13 43.77 68.93 -23.87
C LEU A 13 43.70 70.44 -23.60
N SER A 14 44.86 71.10 -23.42
CA SER A 14 44.94 72.47 -22.91
C SER A 14 46.10 73.27 -23.51
N SER A 15 46.04 74.59 -23.50
CA SER A 15 47.21 75.45 -23.30
C SER A 15 46.83 76.89 -22.85
N LYS A 16 47.71 77.50 -22.07
CA LYS A 16 47.69 78.91 -21.63
C LYS A 16 48.83 79.68 -22.32
N ALA A 17 48.67 80.98 -22.50
CA ALA A 17 49.77 81.94 -22.66
C ALA A 17 49.40 83.29 -21.98
N ALA A 18 50.39 84.10 -21.62
CA ALA A 18 50.23 85.32 -20.82
C ALA A 18 51.20 86.43 -21.25
N ASN A 19 50.89 87.70 -20.89
CA ASN A 19 51.77 88.88 -20.64
C ASN A 19 50.93 90.19 -20.69
N SER A 20 51.42 91.38 -20.32
CA SER A 20 51.72 91.88 -18.96
C SER A 20 52.05 93.40 -18.95
N SER A 21 51.43 94.19 -18.04
CA SER A 21 51.79 95.58 -17.59
C SER A 21 51.86 96.72 -18.67
N TRP A 22 51.74 98.03 -18.41
CA TRP A 22 52.37 98.99 -17.45
C TRP A 22 51.48 100.24 -17.15
N SER A 23 51.92 101.19 -16.29
CA SER A 23 51.15 102.39 -15.87
C SER A 23 52.00 103.64 -15.47
N LEU A 24 51.35 104.82 -15.24
CA LEU A 24 51.69 106.00 -14.38
C LEU A 24 52.06 107.42 -14.99
N ARG A 25 51.26 108.46 -14.64
CA ARG A 25 51.54 109.87 -14.16
C ARG A 25 52.35 110.88 -15.04
N GLY A 26 52.31 112.24 -14.91
CA GLY A 26 51.53 113.26 -14.12
C GLY A 26 52.27 114.64 -13.91
N CYS A 27 51.63 115.72 -13.37
CA CYS A 27 52.19 117.01 -12.80
C CYS A 27 52.76 118.16 -13.73
N LEU A 28 52.89 119.49 -13.43
CA LEU A 28 52.45 120.43 -12.32
C LEU A 28 52.31 121.97 -12.75
N THR A 29 52.87 123.01 -12.05
CA THR A 29 52.45 124.48 -12.08
C THR A 29 53.52 125.62 -11.88
N ILE A 30 53.29 126.84 -12.47
CA ILE A 30 53.37 128.30 -12.00
C ILE A 30 54.63 128.95 -11.30
N ALA A 31 55.02 130.25 -11.62
CA ALA A 31 55.13 131.46 -10.69
C ALA A 31 56.17 132.64 -10.96
N LEU A 32 55.88 133.88 -10.41
CA LEU A 32 56.76 134.99 -9.83
C LEU A 32 57.08 136.39 -10.51
N GLY A 33 57.44 137.43 -9.68
CA GLY A 33 57.84 138.84 -10.04
C GLY A 33 58.32 139.79 -8.84
N ILE A 34 58.30 141.15 -9.00
CA ILE A 34 58.36 142.30 -7.99
C ILE A 34 59.73 143.01 -7.59
N TRP A 35 59.71 144.36 -7.30
CA TRP A 35 60.50 145.24 -6.33
C TRP A 35 61.05 146.62 -6.90
N MET A 36 61.40 147.73 -6.19
CA MET A 36 60.76 148.57 -5.09
C MET A 36 61.53 149.88 -4.62
N LEU A 37 60.83 151.02 -4.33
CA LEU A 37 61.02 152.10 -3.27
C LEU A 37 62.09 153.28 -3.24
N LEU A 38 61.57 154.55 -3.13
CA LEU A 38 61.80 155.74 -2.21
C LEU A 38 63.16 156.42 -1.79
N ALA A 39 63.26 157.78 -1.85
CA ALA A 39 63.72 158.79 -0.79
C ALA A 39 64.08 160.24 -1.33
N PRO A 40 64.17 161.36 -0.52
CA PRO A 40 63.98 162.76 -1.02
C PRO A 40 65.03 163.89 -0.74
N ALA A 41 64.82 165.06 -1.40
CA ALA A 41 65.02 166.48 -0.97
C ALA A 41 66.11 167.43 -1.60
N THR A 42 65.62 168.37 -2.45
CA THR A 42 66.04 169.79 -2.74
C THR A 42 67.45 170.18 -3.21
N GLU A 43 67.61 170.45 -4.52
CA GLU A 43 67.69 171.81 -5.13
C GLU A 43 67.43 171.69 -6.65
N ALA A 44 66.87 172.73 -7.31
CA ALA A 44 66.22 172.58 -8.61
C ALA A 44 67.16 172.76 -9.83
N TRP A 45 67.34 171.68 -10.60
CA TRP A 45 67.94 171.68 -11.95
C TRP A 45 66.85 171.35 -12.99
N ALA A 46 67.02 171.77 -14.25
CA ALA A 46 66.06 171.46 -15.32
C ALA A 46 66.25 170.04 -15.87
N ASP A 47 65.15 169.32 -16.09
CA ASP A 47 65.14 167.90 -16.50
C ASP A 47 64.72 167.74 -17.98
N PRO A 48 65.54 167.11 -18.86
CA PRO A 48 65.23 166.87 -20.27
C PRO A 48 64.50 165.54 -20.54
N GLY A 49 63.54 165.52 -21.49
CA GLY A 49 62.84 164.31 -21.93
C GLY A 49 61.73 164.56 -22.97
N CYS A 50 61.04 163.50 -23.44
CA CYS A 50 59.95 163.64 -24.43
C CYS A 50 58.69 164.30 -23.86
N ASN A 51 58.58 165.62 -24.02
CA ASN A 51 57.42 166.40 -23.55
C ASN A 51 56.26 166.57 -24.58
N ASN A 52 56.16 165.70 -25.58
CA ASN A 52 55.08 165.73 -26.58
C ASN A 52 53.97 164.70 -26.26
N PRO A 53 52.73 165.12 -25.90
CA PRO A 53 51.64 164.22 -25.50
C PRO A 53 51.18 163.18 -26.52
N ALA A 54 51.59 163.28 -27.79
CA ALA A 54 51.17 162.37 -28.85
C ALA A 54 52.08 161.13 -29.02
N ALA A 55 53.17 161.02 -28.26
CA ALA A 55 54.12 159.91 -28.33
C ALA A 55 53.67 158.70 -27.48
N CYS A 56 53.93 157.46 -27.93
CA CYS A 56 53.72 156.25 -27.11
C CYS A 56 54.57 156.30 -25.80
N ASN A 57 55.65 157.10 -25.77
CA ASN A 57 56.55 157.27 -24.61
C ASN A 57 56.59 158.71 -24.02
N PHE A 58 55.49 159.47 -24.11
CA PHE A 58 55.39 160.81 -23.51
C PHE A 58 55.69 160.84 -22.00
N ASP A 59 56.56 161.75 -21.58
CA ASP A 59 56.85 162.05 -20.17
C ASP A 59 56.32 163.45 -19.78
N PRO A 60 55.31 163.54 -18.89
CA PRO A 60 54.74 164.82 -18.45
C PRO A 60 55.62 165.61 -17.45
N SER A 61 56.74 165.06 -16.98
CA SER A 61 57.67 165.72 -16.07
C SER A 61 58.82 166.45 -16.77
N ALA A 62 59.07 166.15 -18.05
CA ALA A 62 60.15 166.74 -18.84
C ALA A 62 59.96 168.25 -19.10
N THR A 63 60.92 169.06 -18.65
CA THR A 63 60.87 170.53 -18.74
C THR A 63 61.51 171.09 -20.02
N SER A 64 62.28 170.29 -20.74
CA SER A 64 62.79 170.59 -22.09
C SER A 64 62.78 169.34 -22.96
N ASN A 65 62.46 169.49 -24.25
CA ASN A 65 62.45 168.36 -25.18
C ASN A 65 63.89 168.01 -25.61
N ASP A 66 64.27 166.74 -25.46
CA ASP A 66 65.60 166.20 -25.81
C ASP A 66 65.62 165.45 -27.15
N GLY A 67 64.45 165.25 -27.79
CA GLY A 67 64.27 164.53 -29.05
C GLY A 67 63.88 163.06 -28.92
N SER A 68 63.61 162.54 -27.71
CA SER A 68 63.42 161.10 -27.42
C SER A 68 62.03 160.49 -27.75
N CYS A 69 61.16 161.17 -28.49
CA CYS A 69 59.76 160.74 -28.70
C CYS A 69 59.58 159.62 -29.76
N ASP A 70 58.90 158.53 -29.39
CA ASP A 70 58.46 157.41 -30.24
C ASP A 70 56.93 157.39 -30.42
N PHE A 71 56.46 156.97 -31.61
CA PHE A 71 55.06 157.06 -32.05
C PHE A 71 54.51 155.77 -32.67
N LEU A 72 55.29 154.68 -32.77
CA LEU A 72 54.91 153.52 -33.59
C LEU A 72 54.90 152.16 -32.87
N SER A 73 55.40 152.09 -31.63
CA SER A 73 55.55 150.84 -30.88
C SER A 73 54.26 150.26 -30.30
N CYS A 74 53.10 150.91 -30.47
CA CYS A 74 51.87 150.62 -29.74
C CYS A 74 50.64 150.20 -30.60
N LEU A 75 50.84 149.48 -31.73
CA LEU A 75 49.77 148.99 -32.63
C LEU A 75 49.80 147.44 -32.82
N VAL A 76 48.64 146.77 -32.86
CA VAL A 76 48.50 145.28 -32.96
C VAL A 76 47.78 144.84 -34.26
N PHE A 77 48.15 143.67 -34.80
CA PHE A 77 47.61 143.12 -36.06
C PHE A 77 47.10 141.66 -35.91
N GLY A 78 46.01 141.29 -36.61
CA GLY A 78 45.39 139.95 -36.58
C GLY A 78 44.06 139.84 -37.37
N CYS A 79 43.31 138.73 -37.31
CA CYS A 79 42.05 138.60 -38.06
C CYS A 79 40.89 139.38 -37.43
N THR A 80 40.60 140.59 -37.91
CA THR A 80 39.56 141.47 -37.35
C THR A 80 38.13 141.23 -37.84
N ASN A 81 37.81 140.11 -38.52
CA ASN A 81 36.44 139.83 -38.99
C ASN A 81 35.71 138.80 -38.11
N PRO A 82 34.66 139.18 -37.35
CA PRO A 82 33.94 138.28 -36.44
C PRO A 82 33.15 137.14 -37.10
N THR A 83 33.08 137.06 -38.43
CA THR A 83 32.48 135.91 -39.13
C THR A 83 33.48 134.84 -39.58
N ALA A 84 34.77 135.01 -39.29
CA ALA A 84 35.80 134.00 -39.56
C ALA A 84 35.82 132.93 -38.45
N CYS A 85 36.12 131.66 -38.81
CA CYS A 85 36.31 130.59 -37.82
C CYS A 85 37.51 130.87 -36.87
N ASN A 86 38.39 131.83 -37.21
CA ASN A 86 39.59 132.23 -36.45
C ASN A 86 39.66 133.75 -36.14
N PHE A 87 38.52 134.40 -35.92
CA PHE A 87 38.46 135.81 -35.50
C PHE A 87 39.30 136.09 -34.23
N ASP A 88 40.07 137.19 -34.26
CA ASP A 88 40.79 137.76 -33.12
C ASP A 88 40.22 139.16 -32.80
N ALA A 89 39.77 139.32 -31.55
CA ALA A 89 39.08 140.52 -31.09
C ALA A 89 40.03 141.63 -30.61
N ASP A 90 41.31 141.32 -30.34
CA ASP A 90 42.29 142.26 -29.77
C ASP A 90 43.19 142.91 -30.85
N ALA A 91 42.92 142.65 -32.13
CA ALA A 91 43.65 143.21 -33.27
C ALA A 91 43.05 144.54 -33.76
N ASP A 92 43.85 145.62 -33.73
CA ASP A 92 43.44 146.94 -34.24
C ASP A 92 43.42 147.00 -35.78
N TYR A 93 44.24 146.19 -36.44
CA TYR A 93 44.42 146.18 -37.90
C TYR A 93 44.46 144.77 -38.47
N SER A 94 43.81 144.56 -39.62
CA SER A 94 43.82 143.23 -40.25
C SER A 94 45.14 142.93 -40.96
N ASP A 95 45.74 141.78 -40.66
CA ASP A 95 46.90 141.21 -41.37
C ASP A 95 46.51 140.32 -42.56
N GLY A 96 45.21 140.03 -42.73
CA GLY A 96 44.68 139.17 -43.79
C GLY A 96 44.52 137.68 -43.45
N SER A 97 44.68 137.27 -42.18
CA SER A 97 44.74 135.86 -41.75
C SER A 97 43.40 135.11 -41.59
N CYS A 98 42.26 135.67 -42.01
CA CYS A 98 40.92 135.10 -41.72
C CYS A 98 40.52 133.87 -42.58
N GLU A 99 40.05 132.79 -41.93
CA GLU A 99 39.52 131.55 -42.53
C GLU A 99 38.02 131.31 -42.27
N TYR A 100 37.34 130.56 -43.16
CA TYR A 100 35.86 130.42 -43.15
C TYR A 100 35.30 129.02 -43.46
N VAL A 101 36.14 127.98 -43.59
CA VAL A 101 35.71 126.66 -44.12
C VAL A 101 35.81 125.52 -43.11
N SER A 102 36.74 125.59 -42.15
CA SER A 102 37.06 124.52 -41.20
C SER A 102 35.96 124.22 -40.18
N CYS A 103 34.93 125.06 -40.09
CA CYS A 103 33.83 124.94 -39.13
C CYS A 103 32.46 124.61 -39.77
N ALA A 104 32.44 124.05 -40.99
CA ALA A 104 31.24 123.74 -41.76
C ALA A 104 30.90 122.24 -41.86
N GLY A 105 29.61 121.87 -41.72
CA GLY A 105 29.13 120.49 -41.79
C GLY A 105 27.59 120.37 -41.93
N CYS A 106 27.06 119.16 -42.09
CA CYS A 106 25.60 118.95 -42.23
C CYS A 106 24.89 119.17 -40.89
N MET A 107 24.04 120.20 -40.82
CA MET A 107 23.31 120.56 -39.59
C MET A 107 21.84 120.10 -39.58
N ASN A 108 21.43 119.22 -40.51
CA ASN A 108 20.07 118.67 -40.52
C ASN A 108 20.03 117.34 -39.74
N PRO A 109 19.33 117.24 -38.58
CA PRO A 109 19.24 116.00 -37.80
C PRO A 109 18.48 114.88 -38.51
N ASP A 110 17.71 115.18 -39.57
CA ASP A 110 16.99 114.18 -40.38
C ASP A 110 17.90 113.53 -41.46
N ALA A 111 19.18 113.90 -41.55
CA ALA A 111 20.15 113.32 -42.46
C ALA A 111 21.00 112.24 -41.78
N CYS A 112 21.34 111.18 -42.51
CA CYS A 112 22.26 110.14 -42.03
C CYS A 112 23.70 110.68 -41.91
N ASP A 113 24.06 111.77 -42.62
CA ASP A 113 25.36 112.46 -42.52
C ASP A 113 25.39 113.67 -41.56
N PHE A 114 24.45 113.75 -40.61
CA PHE A 114 24.36 114.81 -39.60
C PHE A 114 25.61 114.95 -38.72
N ASP A 115 26.21 116.15 -38.71
CA ASP A 115 27.30 116.54 -37.81
C ASP A 115 26.79 117.54 -36.75
N PRO A 116 26.59 117.11 -35.50
CA PRO A 116 26.12 117.97 -34.40
C PRO A 116 27.17 118.98 -33.91
N THR A 117 28.38 119.01 -34.47
CA THR A 117 29.47 119.91 -34.06
C THR A 117 29.73 121.07 -35.02
N ALA A 118 29.11 121.06 -36.20
CA ALA A 118 29.23 122.12 -37.20
C ALA A 118 28.64 123.46 -36.70
N THR A 119 29.33 124.58 -36.96
CA THR A 119 28.85 125.94 -36.65
C THR A 119 28.50 126.74 -37.90
N LEU A 120 28.85 126.25 -39.09
CA LEU A 120 28.46 126.78 -40.39
C LEU A 120 27.74 125.68 -41.18
N ALA A 121 26.63 126.02 -41.84
CA ALA A 121 25.84 125.02 -42.57
C ALA A 121 26.51 124.61 -43.89
N ALA A 122 26.74 123.30 -44.07
CA ALA A 122 27.06 122.67 -45.35
C ALA A 122 25.87 121.87 -45.89
N THR A 123 25.97 121.39 -47.13
CA THR A 123 24.96 120.53 -47.75
C THR A 123 25.01 119.11 -47.17
N CYS A 124 23.92 118.67 -46.57
CA CYS A 124 23.68 117.25 -46.26
C CYS A 124 23.46 116.48 -47.56
N THR A 125 24.02 115.28 -47.66
CA THR A 125 24.05 114.47 -48.89
C THR A 125 23.55 113.04 -48.71
N ASP A 126 23.46 112.54 -47.48
CA ASP A 126 22.99 111.18 -47.20
C ASP A 126 21.72 111.21 -46.33
N PHE A 127 20.66 110.62 -46.89
CA PHE A 127 19.34 110.49 -46.26
C PHE A 127 18.79 109.06 -46.36
N SER A 128 19.64 108.09 -46.75
CA SER A 128 19.18 106.74 -47.12
C SER A 128 20.02 105.61 -46.54
N SER A 129 21.29 105.85 -46.17
CA SER A 129 22.17 104.78 -45.67
C SER A 129 21.79 104.23 -44.29
N CYS A 130 20.97 104.94 -43.53
CA CYS A 130 20.58 104.58 -42.17
C CYS A 130 19.22 103.85 -42.07
N TYR A 131 18.62 103.49 -43.21
CA TYR A 131 17.35 102.77 -43.33
C TYR A 131 17.56 101.28 -43.67
N GLY A 132 16.83 100.39 -42.99
CA GLY A 132 16.80 98.95 -43.24
C GLY A 132 16.14 98.18 -42.09
N CYS A 133 15.93 96.87 -42.24
CA CYS A 133 15.26 96.07 -41.19
C CYS A 133 16.01 96.10 -39.84
N THR A 134 15.36 96.61 -38.80
CA THR A 134 15.96 96.72 -37.44
C THR A 134 15.60 95.57 -36.48
N ASP A 135 14.75 94.62 -36.89
CA ASP A 135 14.39 93.45 -36.07
C ASP A 135 15.49 92.39 -36.13
N ALA A 136 16.13 92.12 -34.98
CA ALA A 136 17.23 91.18 -34.87
C ALA A 136 16.83 89.69 -35.04
N GLU A 137 15.53 89.36 -35.00
CA GLU A 137 15.02 88.01 -35.25
C GLU A 137 14.64 87.79 -36.74
N ALA A 138 14.57 88.86 -37.55
CA ALA A 138 14.22 88.78 -38.97
C ALA A 138 15.39 88.23 -39.82
N PRO A 139 15.14 87.35 -40.81
CA PRO A 139 16.19 86.78 -41.67
C PRO A 139 17.03 87.82 -42.44
N ASN A 140 16.47 89.00 -42.70
CA ASN A 140 17.10 90.09 -43.44
C ASN A 140 17.48 91.30 -42.56
N PHE A 141 17.65 91.09 -41.25
CA PHE A 141 18.16 92.11 -40.32
C PHE A 141 19.40 92.83 -40.83
N ASP A 142 19.37 94.17 -40.87
CA ASP A 142 20.52 95.02 -41.20
C ASP A 142 21.14 95.62 -39.93
N PRO A 143 22.33 95.14 -39.49
CA PRO A 143 22.99 95.64 -38.29
C PRO A 143 23.58 97.06 -38.44
N SER A 144 23.48 97.68 -39.61
CA SER A 144 23.88 99.07 -39.88
C SER A 144 22.71 100.06 -39.95
N ALA A 145 21.47 99.55 -40.06
CA ALA A 145 20.27 100.39 -40.01
C ALA A 145 20.03 100.94 -38.59
N THR A 146 19.65 102.21 -38.51
CA THR A 146 19.20 102.87 -37.26
C THR A 146 17.73 103.28 -37.31
N LEU A 147 17.10 103.18 -38.48
CA LEU A 147 15.69 103.43 -38.74
C LEU A 147 15.11 102.27 -39.55
N ASP A 148 13.97 101.74 -39.10
CA ASP A 148 13.26 100.69 -39.83
C ASP A 148 12.55 101.26 -41.06
N ASP A 149 12.74 100.63 -42.22
CA ASP A 149 12.03 100.94 -43.46
C ASP A 149 10.82 100.01 -43.72
N GLY A 150 10.57 99.06 -42.83
CA GLY A 150 9.51 98.06 -42.94
C GLY A 150 9.85 96.90 -43.88
N SER A 151 11.12 96.72 -44.22
CA SER A 151 11.58 95.61 -45.09
C SER A 151 11.67 94.25 -44.39
N CYS A 152 11.51 94.16 -43.06
CA CYS A 152 11.72 92.93 -42.29
C CYS A 152 10.88 91.74 -42.79
N GLU A 153 11.57 90.61 -43.04
CA GLU A 153 10.98 89.35 -43.44
C GLU A 153 10.44 88.59 -42.22
N VAL A 154 9.18 88.14 -42.30
CA VAL A 154 8.48 87.34 -41.29
C VAL A 154 8.05 86.02 -41.95
N PRO A 155 8.76 84.90 -41.69
CA PRO A 155 8.43 83.60 -42.27
C PRO A 155 7.17 82.98 -41.67
N GLY A 156 6.33 82.39 -42.51
CA GLY A 156 5.17 81.57 -42.11
C GLY A 156 4.23 81.28 -43.28
N CYS A 157 3.13 80.56 -43.07
CA CYS A 157 2.22 80.25 -44.18
C CYS A 157 1.41 81.49 -44.62
N THR A 158 1.70 82.00 -45.82
CA THR A 158 1.07 83.22 -46.39
C THR A 158 -0.24 82.95 -47.13
N ILE A 159 -0.62 81.68 -47.32
CA ILE A 159 -1.75 81.29 -48.16
C ILE A 159 -3.05 81.25 -47.35
N VAL A 160 -3.93 82.23 -47.59
CA VAL A 160 -5.23 82.44 -46.89
C VAL A 160 -6.16 81.21 -46.88
N GLY A 161 -5.94 80.24 -47.77
CA GLY A 161 -6.71 78.97 -47.84
C GLY A 161 -6.10 77.79 -47.09
N ALA A 162 -4.95 77.96 -46.42
CA ALA A 162 -4.33 76.93 -45.60
C ALA A 162 -4.92 76.90 -44.19
N CYS A 163 -4.98 75.71 -43.60
CA CYS A 163 -5.43 75.43 -42.24
C CYS A 163 -4.60 76.13 -41.16
N ASN A 164 -3.33 76.42 -41.45
CA ASN A 164 -2.38 77.12 -40.60
C ASN A 164 -1.93 78.48 -41.18
N TYR A 165 -2.79 79.14 -41.95
CA TYR A 165 -2.53 80.49 -42.47
C TYR A 165 -2.14 81.47 -41.34
N ASP A 166 -1.01 82.15 -41.51
CA ASP A 166 -0.53 83.21 -40.62
C ASP A 166 -0.68 84.58 -41.29
N ALA A 167 -1.52 85.44 -40.69
CA ALA A 167 -1.78 86.79 -41.19
C ALA A 167 -0.64 87.79 -40.90
N THR A 168 0.39 87.40 -40.15
CA THR A 168 1.58 88.21 -39.84
C THR A 168 2.79 87.86 -40.69
N ALA A 169 2.79 86.70 -41.34
CA ALA A 169 3.83 86.29 -42.27
C ALA A 169 3.79 87.11 -43.58
N ASN A 170 4.96 87.53 -44.06
CA ASN A 170 5.13 88.20 -45.36
C ASN A 170 6.06 87.42 -46.32
N VAL A 171 6.71 86.35 -45.83
CA VAL A 171 7.49 85.39 -46.62
C VAL A 171 6.94 83.99 -46.38
N ASP A 172 6.65 83.26 -47.45
CA ASP A 172 6.17 81.88 -47.35
C ASP A 172 7.32 80.92 -47.03
N ASP A 173 7.26 80.24 -45.88
CA ASP A 173 8.27 79.28 -45.44
C ASP A 173 8.01 77.84 -45.93
N GLY A 174 6.94 77.64 -46.68
CA GLY A 174 6.48 76.33 -47.14
C GLY A 174 5.75 75.49 -46.09
N SER A 175 5.40 76.05 -44.92
CA SER A 175 4.69 75.34 -43.85
C SER A 175 3.19 75.13 -44.10
N CYS A 176 2.63 75.67 -45.20
CA CYS A 176 1.19 75.63 -45.46
C CYS A 176 0.60 74.21 -45.55
N ASP A 177 -0.32 73.91 -44.62
CA ASP A 177 -1.12 72.69 -44.55
C ASP A 177 -2.54 72.97 -45.07
N PHE A 178 -3.03 72.15 -45.99
CA PHE A 178 -4.34 72.30 -46.61
C PHE A 178 -5.36 71.22 -46.19
N PHE A 179 -4.97 70.27 -45.34
CA PHE A 179 -5.74 69.06 -45.09
C PHE A 179 -6.12 68.84 -43.62
N SER A 180 -5.33 69.33 -42.65
CA SER A 180 -5.60 69.07 -41.21
C SER A 180 -6.90 69.66 -40.65
N CYS A 181 -7.48 70.67 -41.32
CA CYS A 181 -8.74 71.31 -40.94
C CYS A 181 -9.95 70.82 -41.76
N LEU A 182 -9.76 69.86 -42.67
CA LEU A 182 -10.85 69.29 -43.46
C LEU A 182 -11.47 68.10 -42.71
N PRO A 183 -12.82 68.00 -42.65
CA PRO A 183 -13.49 66.87 -41.99
C PRO A 183 -13.06 65.52 -42.57
N SER A 184 -12.50 64.66 -41.71
CA SER A 184 -12.03 63.33 -42.03
C SER A 184 -12.85 62.27 -41.30
N GLY A 185 -13.23 61.19 -41.99
CA GLY A 185 -14.04 60.11 -41.45
C GLY A 185 -14.46 59.12 -42.53
N CYS A 186 -15.29 58.14 -42.20
CA CYS A 186 -15.69 57.13 -43.17
C CYS A 186 -16.65 57.68 -44.26
N LEU A 187 -16.22 57.62 -45.52
CA LEU A 187 -17.02 58.04 -46.69
C LEU A 187 -17.93 56.95 -47.28
N ASN A 188 -17.89 55.72 -46.77
CA ASN A 188 -18.68 54.61 -47.31
C ASN A 188 -20.07 54.56 -46.64
N GLN A 189 -21.14 54.79 -47.42
CA GLN A 189 -22.53 54.77 -46.94
C GLN A 189 -23.00 53.44 -46.34
N ASN A 190 -22.28 52.34 -46.60
CA ASN A 190 -22.58 51.01 -46.06
C ASN A 190 -21.80 50.69 -44.77
N ALA A 191 -20.99 51.63 -44.26
CA ALA A 191 -20.26 51.48 -43.00
C ALA A 191 -21.08 51.98 -41.81
N CYS A 192 -20.90 51.35 -40.65
CA CYS A 192 -21.63 51.65 -39.42
C CYS A 192 -21.25 53.01 -38.81
N ASN A 193 -20.06 53.50 -39.12
CA ASN A 193 -19.58 54.83 -38.75
C ASN A 193 -19.48 55.79 -39.96
N TYR A 194 -20.32 55.60 -40.97
CA TYR A 194 -20.43 56.55 -42.09
C TYR A 194 -20.67 57.98 -41.59
N ASP A 195 -19.75 58.88 -41.94
CA ASP A 195 -19.88 60.31 -41.62
C ASP A 195 -20.24 61.10 -42.89
N PRO A 196 -21.49 61.58 -43.02
CA PRO A 196 -21.92 62.38 -44.17
C PRO A 196 -21.31 63.80 -44.21
N SER A 197 -20.58 64.22 -43.16
CA SER A 197 -19.85 65.49 -43.11
C SER A 197 -18.37 65.37 -43.47
N ALA A 198 -17.82 64.15 -43.45
CA ALA A 198 -16.46 63.88 -43.90
C ALA A 198 -16.31 64.10 -45.42
N ILE A 199 -15.16 64.63 -45.83
CA ILE A 199 -14.77 64.81 -47.23
C ILE A 199 -13.44 64.12 -47.58
N ILE A 200 -12.71 63.64 -46.57
CA ILE A 200 -11.51 62.80 -46.70
C ILE A 200 -11.77 61.48 -45.97
N ASN A 201 -11.51 60.36 -46.65
CA ASN A 201 -11.54 59.04 -46.02
C ASN A 201 -10.23 58.82 -45.24
N ASP A 202 -10.33 58.69 -43.92
CA ASP A 202 -9.21 58.42 -43.00
C ASP A 202 -8.93 56.91 -42.82
N GLY A 203 -9.74 56.04 -43.42
CA GLY A 203 -9.66 54.59 -43.27
C GLY A 203 -10.37 54.05 -42.03
N SER A 204 -11.11 54.88 -41.29
CA SER A 204 -11.82 54.48 -40.06
C SER A 204 -13.05 53.59 -40.29
N CYS A 205 -13.47 53.35 -41.54
CA CYS A 205 -14.70 52.63 -41.87
C CYS A 205 -14.83 51.26 -41.18
N THR A 206 -15.83 51.13 -40.31
CA THR A 206 -16.25 49.85 -39.70
C THR A 206 -17.49 49.32 -40.42
N PHE A 207 -17.50 48.02 -40.73
CA PHE A 207 -18.63 47.32 -41.31
C PHE A 207 -19.18 46.34 -40.27
N PRO A 208 -20.47 45.97 -40.35
CA PRO A 208 -20.98 44.90 -39.49
C PRO A 208 -20.43 43.55 -39.98
N ASP A 209 -20.36 42.57 -39.08
CA ASP A 209 -19.99 41.21 -39.44
C ASP A 209 -21.03 40.58 -40.37
N SER A 210 -20.62 39.57 -41.13
CA SER A 210 -21.48 38.92 -42.13
C SER A 210 -22.73 38.33 -41.47
N GLY A 211 -23.93 38.82 -41.87
CA GLY A 211 -25.21 38.45 -41.27
C GLY A 211 -25.80 39.47 -40.29
N TYR A 212 -25.02 40.45 -39.83
CA TYR A 212 -25.44 41.39 -38.79
C TYR A 212 -25.70 42.80 -39.33
N ASP A 213 -26.48 43.58 -38.58
CA ASP A 213 -26.64 45.02 -38.74
C ASP A 213 -25.61 45.80 -37.92
N CYS A 214 -25.56 47.13 -38.11
CA CYS A 214 -24.63 48.02 -37.41
C CYS A 214 -24.91 48.23 -35.92
N GLN A 215 -25.97 47.64 -35.39
CA GLN A 215 -26.29 47.60 -33.97
C GLN A 215 -25.95 46.23 -33.35
N GLY A 216 -25.47 45.27 -34.15
CA GLY A 216 -25.19 43.90 -33.73
C GLY A 216 -26.43 42.99 -33.70
N ASN A 217 -27.55 43.39 -34.32
CA ASN A 217 -28.70 42.50 -34.50
C ASN A 217 -28.44 41.58 -35.70
N CYS A 218 -28.80 40.30 -35.58
CA CYS A 218 -28.84 39.42 -36.72
C CYS A 218 -29.92 39.85 -37.74
N LEU A 219 -29.64 39.70 -39.03
CA LEU A 219 -30.55 40.04 -40.14
C LEU A 219 -31.31 38.83 -40.71
N LEU A 220 -30.83 37.62 -40.45
CA LEU A 220 -31.39 36.33 -40.86
C LEU A 220 -31.13 35.34 -39.72
N ASP A 221 -32.15 35.18 -38.88
CA ASP A 221 -32.25 34.30 -37.72
C ASP A 221 -33.52 33.48 -37.97
N SER A 222 -33.34 32.29 -38.53
CA SER A 222 -34.43 31.49 -39.13
C SER A 222 -35.20 30.67 -38.09
N ASP A 223 -34.58 30.29 -36.97
CA ASP A 223 -35.19 29.47 -35.92
C ASP A 223 -35.57 30.29 -34.65
N GLY A 224 -34.92 31.43 -34.41
CA GLY A 224 -35.17 32.36 -33.31
C GLY A 224 -34.30 32.15 -32.07
N ASP A 225 -33.20 31.39 -32.12
CA ASP A 225 -32.35 31.11 -30.96
C ASP A 225 -31.45 32.31 -30.54
N GLY A 226 -31.22 33.25 -31.45
CA GLY A 226 -30.40 34.45 -31.25
C GLY A 226 -28.96 34.38 -31.78
N ILE A 227 -28.59 33.27 -32.40
CA ILE A 227 -27.47 33.12 -33.33
C ILE A 227 -28.00 33.52 -34.72
N CYS A 228 -27.15 33.54 -35.75
CA CYS A 228 -27.48 34.10 -37.05
C CYS A 228 -27.15 33.07 -38.12
N ASP A 229 -28.01 32.86 -39.12
CA ASP A 229 -27.88 31.81 -40.14
C ASP A 229 -26.44 31.63 -40.69
N PRO A 230 -25.65 32.69 -40.99
CA PRO A 230 -24.28 32.54 -41.51
C PRO A 230 -23.23 32.07 -40.49
N ASN A 231 -23.58 32.09 -39.20
CA ASN A 231 -22.77 31.68 -38.05
C ASN A 231 -23.30 30.39 -37.41
N GLU A 232 -24.39 29.80 -37.93
CA GLU A 232 -24.88 28.52 -37.45
C GLU A 232 -23.86 27.41 -37.74
N ILE A 233 -23.67 26.54 -36.75
CA ILE A 233 -22.86 25.34 -36.86
C ILE A 233 -23.83 24.16 -36.82
N GLU A 234 -24.11 23.59 -38.00
CA GLU A 234 -24.89 22.37 -38.18
C GLU A 234 -24.25 21.21 -37.38
N GLY A 235 -25.03 20.57 -36.51
CA GLY A 235 -24.63 19.36 -35.79
C GLY A 235 -25.61 18.98 -34.68
N CYS A 236 -25.37 17.87 -33.98
CA CYS A 236 -26.30 17.44 -32.94
C CYS A 236 -26.22 18.33 -31.69
N THR A 237 -27.32 19.03 -31.39
CA THR A 237 -27.44 19.93 -30.21
C THR A 237 -27.99 19.24 -28.95
N ASP A 238 -28.48 18.00 -29.06
CA ASP A 238 -28.98 17.20 -27.92
C ASP A 238 -27.82 16.67 -27.05
N ALA A 239 -27.71 17.18 -25.83
CA ALA A 239 -26.67 16.82 -24.88
C ALA A 239 -26.74 15.36 -24.37
N ASP A 240 -27.87 14.67 -24.56
CA ASP A 240 -28.05 13.25 -24.20
C ASP A 240 -27.76 12.31 -25.41
N ALA A 241 -27.38 12.85 -26.58
CA ALA A 241 -27.03 12.07 -27.77
C ALA A 241 -25.54 11.68 -27.83
N LEU A 242 -25.24 10.55 -28.50
CA LEU A 242 -23.89 9.99 -28.58
C LEU A 242 -22.89 10.80 -29.41
N ASN A 243 -23.39 11.60 -30.35
CA ASN A 243 -22.62 12.50 -31.21
C ASN A 243 -22.95 13.97 -30.91
N TYR A 244 -23.30 14.30 -29.67
CA TYR A 244 -23.45 15.68 -29.22
C TYR A 244 -22.20 16.52 -29.58
N GLU A 245 -22.40 17.58 -30.35
CA GLU A 245 -21.37 18.53 -30.76
C GLU A 245 -21.57 19.81 -29.93
N ALA A 246 -20.69 20.05 -28.95
CA ALA A 246 -20.86 21.17 -28.00
C ALA A 246 -20.71 22.57 -28.62
N ASP A 247 -20.15 22.64 -29.84
CA ASP A 247 -20.04 23.86 -30.65
C ASP A 247 -21.19 23.97 -31.69
N ALA A 248 -22.08 22.97 -31.82
CA ALA A 248 -23.22 23.03 -32.71
C ALA A 248 -24.31 23.98 -32.17
N THR A 249 -24.95 24.70 -33.08
CA THR A 249 -25.96 25.72 -32.77
C THR A 249 -27.28 25.48 -33.48
N ASP A 250 -27.29 24.72 -34.59
CA ASP A 250 -28.51 24.26 -35.27
C ASP A 250 -28.48 22.73 -35.42
N ASP A 251 -29.63 22.08 -35.22
CA ASP A 251 -29.77 20.61 -35.26
C ASP A 251 -30.03 20.13 -36.70
N ASP A 252 -28.99 19.61 -37.33
CA ASP A 252 -29.03 19.01 -38.66
C ASP A 252 -29.80 17.68 -38.73
N GLY A 253 -30.30 17.19 -37.59
CA GLY A 253 -30.97 15.91 -37.44
C GLY A 253 -30.00 14.73 -37.40
N SER A 254 -28.69 14.97 -37.22
CA SER A 254 -27.69 13.90 -37.09
C SER A 254 -27.68 13.22 -35.72
N CYS A 255 -28.45 13.70 -34.73
CA CYS A 255 -28.47 13.16 -33.37
C CYS A 255 -28.73 11.65 -33.29
N ILE A 256 -27.71 10.92 -32.82
CA ILE A 256 -27.74 9.50 -32.52
C ILE A 256 -28.15 9.34 -31.06
N ALA A 257 -29.44 9.09 -30.83
CA ALA A 257 -29.96 8.79 -29.50
C ALA A 257 -29.23 7.60 -28.86
N ALA A 258 -28.90 7.72 -27.58
CA ALA A 258 -28.42 6.61 -26.77
C ALA A 258 -29.56 5.59 -26.56
N VAL A 259 -29.39 4.42 -27.16
CA VAL A 259 -30.24 3.24 -26.93
C VAL A 259 -29.46 2.31 -26.00
N GLU A 260 -29.81 2.39 -24.72
CA GLU A 260 -29.26 1.56 -23.65
C GLU A 260 -29.67 0.09 -23.81
N GLY A 261 -28.73 -0.81 -23.55
CA GLY A 261 -28.97 -2.25 -23.43
C GLY A 261 -27.73 -3.07 -23.76
N CYS A 262 -27.79 -4.38 -23.49
CA CYS A 262 -26.63 -5.22 -23.75
C CYS A 262 -26.23 -5.27 -25.24
N GLN A 263 -25.01 -4.83 -25.54
CA GLN A 263 -24.42 -4.84 -26.88
C GLN A 263 -23.66 -6.13 -27.22
N ASP A 264 -23.40 -7.00 -26.24
CA ASP A 264 -22.69 -8.26 -26.49
C ASP A 264 -23.62 -9.26 -27.22
N PRO A 265 -23.32 -9.66 -28.48
CA PRO A 265 -24.13 -10.63 -29.22
C PRO A 265 -24.10 -12.05 -28.63
N THR A 266 -23.32 -12.27 -27.57
CA THR A 266 -23.27 -13.50 -26.78
C THR A 266 -24.09 -13.42 -25.47
N ALA A 267 -24.75 -12.30 -25.18
CA ALA A 267 -25.67 -12.24 -24.04
C ALA A 267 -27.09 -12.73 -24.40
N CYS A 268 -27.78 -13.31 -23.43
CA CYS A 268 -29.15 -13.78 -23.56
C CYS A 268 -30.17 -12.66 -23.75
N ASN A 269 -29.88 -11.47 -23.23
CA ASN A 269 -30.65 -10.23 -23.41
C ASN A 269 -30.00 -9.26 -24.41
N TYR A 270 -29.19 -9.76 -25.35
CA TYR A 270 -28.62 -8.96 -26.43
C TYR A 270 -29.69 -8.13 -27.16
N ASN A 271 -29.49 -6.82 -27.22
CA ASN A 271 -30.35 -5.89 -27.92
C ASN A 271 -29.63 -5.37 -29.17
N SER A 272 -30.02 -5.85 -30.35
CA SER A 272 -29.41 -5.43 -31.62
C SER A 272 -29.72 -3.98 -32.03
N ALA A 273 -30.59 -3.28 -31.29
CA ALA A 273 -30.82 -1.85 -31.43
C ALA A 273 -30.02 -1.00 -30.42
N ALA A 274 -29.36 -1.62 -29.42
CA ALA A 274 -28.55 -0.90 -28.44
C ALA A 274 -27.25 -0.40 -29.08
N ASN A 275 -26.87 0.83 -28.71
CA ASN A 275 -25.60 1.47 -29.08
C ASN A 275 -24.83 1.99 -27.84
N VAL A 276 -25.43 1.89 -26.65
CA VAL A 276 -24.77 2.08 -25.34
C VAL A 276 -24.99 0.83 -24.50
N ASP A 277 -23.92 0.34 -23.87
CA ASP A 277 -23.97 -0.81 -22.97
C ASP A 277 -24.23 -0.32 -21.54
N ASP A 278 -25.43 -0.61 -21.04
CA ASP A 278 -25.89 -0.27 -19.69
C ASP A 278 -25.36 -1.24 -18.62
N GLY A 279 -24.59 -2.25 -19.02
CA GLY A 279 -24.12 -3.33 -18.14
C GLY A 279 -25.22 -4.33 -17.77
N SER A 280 -26.36 -4.32 -18.47
CA SER A 280 -27.44 -5.31 -18.25
C SER A 280 -27.14 -6.70 -18.80
N CYS A 281 -26.01 -6.90 -19.50
CA CYS A 281 -25.66 -8.17 -20.14
C CYS A 281 -25.77 -9.39 -19.20
N GLU A 282 -26.68 -10.28 -19.55
CA GLU A 282 -27.09 -11.45 -18.79
C GLU A 282 -26.80 -12.71 -19.61
N PHE A 283 -26.19 -13.72 -18.99
CA PHE A 283 -25.67 -14.92 -19.69
C PHE A 283 -26.28 -16.23 -19.17
N THR A 284 -27.22 -16.16 -18.23
CA THR A 284 -27.77 -17.33 -17.51
C THR A 284 -29.22 -17.66 -17.87
N SER A 285 -30.00 -16.72 -18.39
CA SER A 285 -31.42 -16.94 -18.74
C SER A 285 -31.64 -17.78 -20.00
N CYS A 286 -30.62 -17.87 -20.86
CA CYS A 286 -30.54 -18.77 -22.02
C CYS A 286 -29.48 -19.86 -21.84
N ALA A 287 -29.08 -20.14 -20.59
CA ALA A 287 -28.25 -21.28 -20.24
C ALA A 287 -29.15 -22.47 -19.85
N GLY A 288 -28.96 -23.60 -20.53
CA GLY A 288 -29.76 -24.81 -20.34
C GLY A 288 -29.01 -26.03 -20.87
N CYS A 289 -29.56 -27.23 -20.70
CA CYS A 289 -28.88 -28.40 -21.24
C CYS A 289 -29.08 -28.49 -22.77
N LEU A 290 -27.97 -28.46 -23.51
CA LEU A 290 -27.96 -28.57 -24.97
C LEU A 290 -28.00 -30.02 -25.51
N SER A 291 -28.04 -31.02 -24.62
CA SER A 291 -28.02 -32.44 -25.00
C SER A 291 -29.45 -33.01 -25.13
N PRO A 292 -29.90 -33.43 -26.32
CA PRO A 292 -31.28 -33.95 -26.52
C PRO A 292 -31.60 -35.24 -25.76
N SER A 293 -30.61 -35.87 -25.11
CA SER A 293 -30.77 -37.07 -24.28
C SER A 293 -30.82 -36.78 -22.77
N ALA A 294 -30.84 -35.50 -22.37
CA ALA A 294 -31.01 -35.09 -20.98
C ALA A 294 -32.47 -34.80 -20.65
N CYS A 295 -32.84 -35.00 -19.39
CA CYS A 295 -34.18 -34.79 -18.85
C CYS A 295 -34.53 -33.30 -18.73
N ASN A 296 -33.52 -32.47 -18.50
CA ASN A 296 -33.62 -31.02 -18.48
C ASN A 296 -33.18 -30.37 -19.82
N TYR A 297 -33.27 -31.10 -20.93
CA TYR A 297 -32.93 -30.60 -22.26
C TYR A 297 -33.77 -29.36 -22.62
N ASP A 298 -33.08 -28.28 -22.98
CA ASP A 298 -33.69 -27.03 -23.43
C ASP A 298 -33.24 -26.73 -24.87
N ALA A 299 -34.17 -26.90 -25.81
CA ALA A 299 -33.95 -26.60 -27.23
C ALA A 299 -33.83 -25.09 -27.54
N THR A 300 -34.10 -24.22 -26.57
CA THR A 300 -33.98 -22.75 -26.68
C THR A 300 -32.72 -22.20 -26.02
N ALA A 301 -32.00 -23.03 -25.26
CA ALA A 301 -30.73 -22.65 -24.68
C ALA A 301 -29.66 -22.42 -25.76
N VAL A 302 -28.79 -21.44 -25.48
CA VAL A 302 -27.61 -21.11 -26.30
C VAL A 302 -26.33 -21.48 -25.57
N TYR A 303 -26.34 -21.45 -24.23
CA TYR A 303 -25.19 -21.80 -23.39
C TYR A 303 -25.40 -23.14 -22.68
N PRO A 304 -24.35 -23.99 -22.59
CA PRO A 304 -24.42 -25.25 -21.88
C PRO A 304 -24.47 -25.01 -20.36
N ALA A 305 -25.62 -25.32 -19.76
CA ALA A 305 -25.76 -25.50 -18.32
C ALA A 305 -25.57 -26.98 -17.94
N THR A 306 -25.73 -27.29 -16.65
CA THR A 306 -25.73 -28.67 -16.13
C THR A 306 -26.82 -29.50 -16.82
N CYS A 307 -26.45 -30.64 -17.37
CA CYS A 307 -27.37 -31.61 -17.95
C CYS A 307 -27.69 -32.70 -16.93
N ASP A 308 -28.97 -32.86 -16.63
CA ASP A 308 -29.49 -33.95 -15.80
C ASP A 308 -29.85 -35.11 -16.74
N PHE A 309 -29.07 -36.18 -16.70
CA PHE A 309 -29.34 -37.41 -17.46
C PHE A 309 -30.08 -38.41 -16.58
N PRO A 310 -30.93 -39.28 -17.16
CA PRO A 310 -31.50 -40.37 -16.38
C PRO A 310 -30.38 -41.33 -15.97
N GLU A 311 -30.59 -42.04 -14.87
CA GLU A 311 -29.72 -43.16 -14.51
C GLU A 311 -29.75 -44.21 -15.62
N ALA A 312 -28.65 -44.95 -15.83
CA ALA A 312 -28.60 -45.96 -16.88
C ALA A 312 -29.80 -46.92 -16.72
N GLY A 313 -30.38 -47.45 -17.81
CA GLY A 313 -31.55 -48.33 -17.73
C GLY A 313 -32.90 -47.65 -17.42
N TYR A 314 -32.92 -46.40 -16.93
CA TYR A 314 -34.13 -45.64 -16.64
C TYR A 314 -34.41 -44.54 -17.68
N ASP A 315 -35.66 -44.09 -17.76
CA ASP A 315 -36.06 -42.88 -18.46
C ASP A 315 -36.05 -41.64 -17.54
N CYS A 316 -36.41 -40.49 -18.11
CA CYS A 316 -36.37 -39.21 -17.41
C CYS A 316 -37.48 -38.97 -16.38
N ASP A 317 -38.53 -39.78 -16.40
CA ASP A 317 -39.57 -39.80 -15.37
C ASP A 317 -39.24 -40.86 -14.28
N GLY A 318 -38.12 -41.56 -14.42
CA GLY A 318 -37.67 -42.62 -13.51
C GLY A 318 -38.30 -43.99 -13.80
N ASN A 319 -38.97 -44.17 -14.94
CA ASN A 319 -39.50 -45.49 -15.33
C ASN A 319 -38.38 -46.36 -15.87
N CYS A 320 -38.49 -47.67 -15.67
CA CYS A 320 -37.56 -48.60 -16.27
C CYS A 320 -37.75 -48.70 -17.81
N LEU A 321 -36.65 -48.73 -18.57
CA LEU A 321 -36.66 -48.91 -20.04
C LEU A 321 -36.75 -50.37 -20.49
N LEU A 322 -36.32 -51.29 -19.63
CA LEU A 322 -36.36 -52.73 -19.86
C LEU A 322 -36.54 -53.43 -18.50
N ASP A 323 -37.79 -53.78 -18.23
CA ASP A 323 -38.30 -54.49 -17.05
C ASP A 323 -39.17 -55.62 -17.63
N THR A 324 -38.59 -56.83 -17.66
CA THR A 324 -39.15 -57.99 -18.38
C THR A 324 -40.22 -58.72 -17.58
N ASP A 325 -40.16 -58.71 -16.24
CA ASP A 325 -41.07 -59.45 -15.36
C ASP A 325 -42.13 -58.56 -14.67
N GLY A 326 -41.87 -57.26 -14.54
CA GLY A 326 -42.75 -56.23 -14.01
C GLY A 326 -42.59 -55.95 -12.51
N ASP A 327 -41.49 -56.33 -11.87
CA ASP A 327 -41.27 -56.15 -10.42
C ASP A 327 -40.87 -54.71 -10.02
N GLY A 328 -40.34 -53.92 -10.97
CA GLY A 328 -39.90 -52.54 -10.80
C GLY A 328 -38.38 -52.33 -10.71
N VAL A 329 -37.59 -53.39 -10.72
CA VAL A 329 -36.14 -53.39 -11.00
C VAL A 329 -35.94 -53.53 -12.52
N CYS A 330 -34.88 -52.94 -13.06
CA CYS A 330 -34.58 -53.09 -14.49
C CYS A 330 -33.70 -54.31 -14.77
N ASP A 331 -33.90 -54.99 -15.90
CA ASP A 331 -33.09 -56.11 -16.41
C ASP A 331 -31.55 -55.88 -16.26
N PRO A 332 -30.98 -54.68 -16.52
CA PRO A 332 -29.53 -54.46 -16.37
C PRO A 332 -29.03 -54.34 -14.92
N PHE A 333 -29.95 -54.26 -13.96
CA PHE A 333 -29.70 -54.17 -12.52
C PHE A 333 -30.27 -55.35 -11.73
N GLU A 334 -30.87 -56.33 -12.42
CA GLU A 334 -31.28 -57.58 -11.82
C GLU A 334 -30.08 -58.28 -11.18
N ILE A 335 -30.15 -58.47 -9.86
CA ILE A 335 -29.18 -59.26 -9.12
C ILE A 335 -29.71 -60.70 -9.11
N GLN A 336 -29.12 -61.53 -9.98
CA GLN A 336 -29.43 -62.95 -10.06
C GLN A 336 -28.99 -63.69 -8.79
N GLY A 337 -29.93 -64.40 -8.16
CA GLY A 337 -29.68 -65.22 -6.98
C GLY A 337 -30.94 -65.94 -6.50
N CYS A 338 -30.93 -66.40 -5.25
CA CYS A 338 -32.10 -67.02 -4.64
C CYS A 338 -32.95 -66.00 -3.89
N THR A 339 -34.13 -65.70 -4.41
CA THR A 339 -35.09 -64.74 -3.83
C THR A 339 -36.08 -65.37 -2.83
N ASP A 340 -36.05 -66.69 -2.60
CA ASP A 340 -36.93 -67.37 -1.63
C ASP A 340 -36.35 -67.32 -0.21
N PRO A 341 -36.98 -66.63 0.76
CA PRO A 341 -36.49 -66.52 2.14
C PRO A 341 -36.51 -67.84 2.93
N ASN A 342 -37.01 -68.93 2.34
CA ASN A 342 -36.98 -70.28 2.93
C ASN A 342 -35.80 -71.13 2.40
N ALA A 343 -34.95 -70.59 1.52
CA ALA A 343 -33.77 -71.28 1.01
C ALA A 343 -32.53 -71.06 1.91
N CYS A 344 -31.63 -72.04 1.90
CA CYS A 344 -30.36 -72.05 2.62
C CYS A 344 -29.37 -71.00 2.12
N ASN A 345 -29.46 -70.63 0.84
CA ASN A 345 -28.69 -69.60 0.18
C ASN A 345 -29.55 -68.40 -0.25
N TYR A 346 -30.63 -68.12 0.49
CA TYR A 346 -31.39 -66.88 0.32
C TYR A 346 -30.46 -65.66 0.35
N ASP A 347 -30.62 -64.78 -0.63
CA ASP A 347 -29.87 -63.55 -0.79
C ASP A 347 -30.87 -62.38 -0.80
N ASP A 348 -30.76 -61.46 0.16
CA ASP A 348 -31.67 -60.32 0.30
C ASP A 348 -31.33 -59.16 -0.64
N ASP A 349 -30.15 -59.19 -1.28
CA ASP A 349 -29.80 -58.30 -2.39
C ASP A 349 -30.27 -58.88 -3.76
N ALA A 350 -30.65 -60.16 -3.85
CA ALA A 350 -31.13 -60.76 -5.10
C ALA A 350 -32.52 -60.25 -5.50
N THR A 351 -32.67 -59.88 -6.77
CA THR A 351 -33.93 -59.37 -7.35
C THR A 351 -34.49 -60.26 -8.46
N GLU A 352 -33.71 -61.18 -9.03
CA GLU A 352 -34.20 -62.18 -10.01
C GLU A 352 -33.79 -63.60 -9.62
N LEU A 353 -34.72 -64.54 -9.79
CA LEU A 353 -34.58 -65.95 -9.44
C LEU A 353 -33.81 -66.73 -10.50
N ASP A 354 -32.49 -66.87 -10.31
CA ASP A 354 -31.61 -67.59 -11.24
C ASP A 354 -31.73 -69.13 -11.19
N GLY A 355 -32.54 -69.64 -10.26
CA GLY A 355 -32.72 -71.07 -10.00
C GLY A 355 -31.62 -71.70 -9.14
N SER A 356 -30.77 -70.90 -8.48
CA SER A 356 -29.74 -71.37 -7.55
C SER A 356 -30.25 -71.75 -6.16
N CYS A 357 -31.54 -71.55 -5.85
CA CYS A 357 -32.12 -71.83 -4.54
C CYS A 357 -31.85 -73.27 -4.07
N ASP A 358 -31.12 -73.38 -2.97
CA ASP A 358 -30.75 -74.59 -2.26
C ASP A 358 -31.62 -74.72 -1.02
N PHE A 359 -32.33 -75.84 -0.90
CA PHE A 359 -33.18 -76.15 0.25
C PHE A 359 -32.66 -77.33 1.07
N ASP A 360 -31.52 -77.91 0.67
CA ASP A 360 -31.01 -79.18 1.19
C ASP A 360 -29.78 -78.99 2.12
N THR A 361 -28.92 -77.99 1.89
CA THR A 361 -27.64 -77.87 2.63
C THR A 361 -27.76 -77.37 4.08
N CYS A 362 -28.88 -76.75 4.43
CA CYS A 362 -29.25 -76.33 5.79
C CYS A 362 -30.42 -77.13 6.36
N ALA A 363 -30.76 -78.26 5.71
CA ALA A 363 -31.81 -79.16 6.13
C ALA A 363 -31.27 -80.23 7.09
N GLY A 364 -32.00 -80.48 8.17
CA GLY A 364 -31.61 -81.44 9.21
C GLY A 364 -32.52 -81.36 10.43
N CYS A 365 -32.20 -82.10 11.48
CA CYS A 365 -33.03 -82.07 12.70
C CYS A 365 -32.89 -80.72 13.43
N THR A 366 -33.90 -79.85 13.31
CA THR A 366 -33.96 -78.55 13.99
C THR A 366 -34.49 -78.62 15.43
N ASN A 367 -35.02 -79.77 15.85
CA ASN A 367 -35.58 -79.93 17.20
C ASN A 367 -34.46 -80.22 18.22
N PRO A 368 -34.21 -79.35 19.23
CA PRO A 368 -33.17 -79.55 20.23
C PRO A 368 -33.39 -80.76 21.17
N TYR A 369 -34.52 -81.46 21.05
CA TYR A 369 -34.80 -82.73 21.73
C TYR A 369 -34.47 -83.97 20.88
N GLY A 370 -34.00 -83.80 19.65
CA GLY A 370 -33.50 -84.89 18.81
C GLY A 370 -32.06 -85.29 19.15
N CYS A 371 -31.78 -86.59 19.14
CA CYS A 371 -30.45 -87.16 19.35
C CYS A 371 -29.44 -86.76 18.27
N ASN A 372 -29.92 -86.48 17.06
CA ASN A 372 -29.17 -85.94 15.92
C ASN A 372 -29.48 -84.46 15.65
N TYR A 373 -29.90 -83.70 16.66
CA TYR A 373 -30.10 -82.25 16.54
C TYR A 373 -28.88 -81.57 15.91
N ASP A 374 -29.10 -80.85 14.81
CA ASP A 374 -28.08 -80.06 14.15
C ASP A 374 -28.33 -78.57 14.43
N PRO A 375 -27.45 -77.88 15.20
CA PRO A 375 -27.59 -76.46 15.46
C PRO A 375 -27.28 -75.57 14.23
N ALA A 376 -26.79 -76.13 13.12
CA ALA A 376 -26.64 -75.45 11.85
C ALA A 376 -27.86 -75.64 10.92
N ALA A 377 -28.77 -76.58 11.21
CA ALA A 377 -29.98 -76.76 10.43
C ALA A 377 -31.00 -75.64 10.74
N THR A 378 -31.55 -75.05 9.69
CA THR A 378 -32.64 -74.05 9.77
C THR A 378 -33.95 -74.58 9.21
N ILE A 379 -33.91 -75.69 8.45
CA ILE A 379 -35.07 -76.36 7.85
C ILE A 379 -35.18 -77.77 8.44
N ASP A 380 -36.36 -78.15 8.97
CA ASP A 380 -36.62 -79.51 9.44
C ASP A 380 -36.91 -80.44 8.26
N ASP A 381 -35.98 -81.35 7.96
CA ASP A 381 -36.13 -82.39 6.94
C ASP A 381 -36.89 -83.63 7.45
N GLY A 382 -37.25 -83.66 8.74
CA GLY A 382 -37.85 -84.81 9.40
C GLY A 382 -36.87 -85.91 9.77
N SER A 383 -35.54 -85.67 9.69
CA SER A 383 -34.51 -86.62 10.09
C SER A 383 -34.37 -86.80 11.61
N CYS A 384 -35.10 -86.03 12.43
CA CYS A 384 -35.01 -86.10 13.89
C CYS A 384 -35.24 -87.50 14.46
N ASP A 385 -34.17 -88.09 14.97
CA ASP A 385 -34.15 -89.33 15.74
C ASP A 385 -34.25 -89.00 17.23
N TYR A 386 -35.24 -89.57 17.92
CA TYR A 386 -35.49 -89.33 19.34
C TYR A 386 -35.08 -90.52 20.23
N PHE A 387 -34.44 -91.56 19.68
CA PHE A 387 -34.23 -92.83 20.36
C PHE A 387 -32.78 -93.32 20.38
N SER A 388 -31.92 -92.94 19.41
CA SER A 388 -30.54 -93.46 19.34
C SER A 388 -29.60 -93.02 20.47
N CYS A 389 -29.91 -91.93 21.18
CA CYS A 389 -29.16 -91.43 22.33
C CYS A 389 -29.70 -91.90 23.70
N ILE A 390 -30.71 -92.78 23.71
CA ILE A 390 -31.24 -93.37 24.95
C ILE A 390 -30.49 -94.66 25.26
N THR A 391 -29.72 -94.66 26.34
CA THR A 391 -29.03 -95.85 26.86
C THR A 391 -29.99 -96.64 27.74
N PHE A 392 -30.30 -97.87 27.31
CA PHE A 392 -31.15 -98.80 28.06
C PHE A 392 -30.30 -99.65 29.01
N GLY A 393 -30.72 -99.75 30.28
CA GLY A 393 -30.06 -100.57 31.30
C GLY A 393 -30.71 -100.40 32.67
N CYS A 394 -30.08 -100.94 33.72
CA CYS A 394 -30.58 -100.82 35.08
C CYS A 394 -30.14 -99.50 35.72
N THR A 395 -31.07 -98.57 35.95
CA THR A 395 -30.76 -97.25 36.56
C THR A 395 -30.85 -97.24 38.09
N ASN A 396 -31.25 -98.36 38.69
CA ASN A 396 -31.42 -98.50 40.14
C ASN A 396 -30.09 -98.82 40.84
N ALA A 397 -29.50 -97.81 41.50
CA ALA A 397 -28.25 -97.92 42.25
C ALA A 397 -28.23 -98.95 43.42
N ALA A 398 -29.36 -99.58 43.75
CA ALA A 398 -29.43 -100.70 44.70
C ALA A 398 -29.34 -102.09 44.04
N ALA A 399 -29.25 -102.17 42.71
CA ALA A 399 -29.09 -103.40 41.95
C ALA A 399 -27.61 -103.79 41.81
N CYS A 400 -27.36 -105.10 41.71
CA CYS A 400 -26.03 -105.68 41.53
C CYS A 400 -25.42 -105.39 40.15
N ASN A 401 -26.27 -105.11 39.14
CA ASN A 401 -25.90 -104.73 37.78
C ASN A 401 -26.35 -103.30 37.43
N TYR A 402 -26.34 -102.40 38.42
CA TYR A 402 -26.54 -100.97 38.18
C TYR A 402 -25.56 -100.46 37.10
N ASP A 403 -26.10 -99.73 36.13
CA ASP A 403 -25.39 -99.09 35.03
C ASP A 403 -25.58 -97.57 35.18
N ASP A 404 -24.48 -96.83 35.38
CA ASP A 404 -24.48 -95.39 35.59
C ASP A 404 -24.56 -94.57 34.28
N GLU A 405 -24.37 -95.22 33.13
CA GLU A 405 -24.59 -94.64 31.80
C GLU A 405 -26.01 -94.91 31.26
N ALA A 406 -26.77 -95.81 31.91
CA ALA A 406 -28.17 -96.08 31.58
C ALA A 406 -29.08 -94.89 31.96
N THR A 407 -29.79 -94.35 30.96
CA THR A 407 -30.74 -93.24 31.13
C THR A 407 -32.20 -93.69 31.11
N TYR A 408 -32.47 -94.97 30.82
CA TYR A 408 -33.81 -95.53 30.81
C TYR A 408 -33.85 -96.98 31.32
N GLU A 409 -34.73 -97.25 32.30
CA GLU A 409 -34.97 -98.58 32.87
C GLU A 409 -35.52 -99.56 31.83
N ASP A 410 -34.75 -100.59 31.51
CA ASP A 410 -35.16 -101.68 30.61
C ASP A 410 -35.71 -102.91 31.35
N GLY A 411 -35.62 -102.91 32.69
CA GLY A 411 -36.04 -104.02 33.56
C GLY A 411 -34.96 -105.07 33.81
N SER A 412 -33.70 -104.83 33.44
CA SER A 412 -32.57 -105.74 33.65
C SER A 412 -32.07 -105.83 35.10
N CYS A 413 -32.55 -105.00 36.03
CA CYS A 413 -32.05 -104.94 37.41
C CYS A 413 -32.13 -106.26 38.19
N GLU A 414 -30.98 -106.74 38.66
CA GLU A 414 -30.79 -107.92 39.51
C GLU A 414 -30.42 -107.51 40.95
N PHE A 415 -30.97 -108.19 41.96
CA PHE A 415 -30.77 -107.85 43.39
C PHE A 415 -30.25 -109.02 44.25
N VAL A 416 -29.76 -110.11 43.62
CA VAL A 416 -29.45 -111.37 44.31
C VAL A 416 -27.97 -111.77 44.19
N SER A 417 -27.33 -111.50 43.05
CA SER A 417 -25.95 -111.91 42.76
C SER A 417 -24.88 -111.28 43.66
N CYS A 418 -25.18 -110.17 44.33
CA CYS A 418 -24.30 -109.44 45.25
C CYS A 418 -24.74 -109.51 46.72
N ALA A 419 -25.62 -110.46 47.06
CA ALA A 419 -26.10 -110.68 48.43
C ALA A 419 -25.29 -111.75 49.17
N GLY A 420 -24.72 -111.39 50.32
CA GLY A 420 -23.88 -112.28 51.13
C GLY A 420 -23.78 -111.83 52.60
N CYS A 421 -23.14 -112.63 53.45
CA CYS A 421 -23.02 -112.32 54.88
C CYS A 421 -22.01 -111.18 55.10
N THR A 422 -22.47 -110.03 55.59
CA THR A 422 -21.63 -108.85 55.85
C THR A 422 -21.13 -108.74 57.31
N ASN A 423 -21.29 -109.79 58.13
CA ASN A 423 -20.82 -109.79 59.52
C ASN A 423 -19.39 -110.35 59.64
N PRO A 424 -18.37 -109.53 59.95
CA PRO A 424 -16.96 -109.97 59.98
C PRO A 424 -16.61 -110.94 61.12
N VAL A 425 -17.56 -111.28 62.01
CA VAL A 425 -17.39 -112.29 63.07
C VAL A 425 -17.91 -113.68 62.64
N ALA A 426 -18.65 -113.74 61.53
CA ALA A 426 -19.14 -115.00 60.97
C ALA A 426 -18.04 -115.69 60.15
N CYS A 427 -18.03 -117.02 60.17
CA CYS A 427 -17.14 -117.82 59.34
C CYS A 427 -17.59 -117.85 57.87
N ASP A 428 -18.88 -117.58 57.59
CA ASP A 428 -19.43 -117.41 56.23
C ASP A 428 -19.42 -115.94 55.74
N TYR A 429 -18.60 -115.07 56.36
CA TYR A 429 -18.42 -113.67 55.95
C TYR A 429 -17.93 -113.52 54.50
N ASP A 430 -18.69 -112.77 53.71
CA ASP A 430 -18.37 -112.40 52.34
C ASP A 430 -17.98 -110.91 52.27
N PRO A 431 -16.68 -110.58 52.08
CA PRO A 431 -16.23 -109.20 51.97
C PRO A 431 -16.62 -108.51 50.64
N THR A 432 -17.23 -109.24 49.70
CA THR A 432 -17.68 -108.70 48.39
C THR A 432 -19.19 -108.40 48.35
N ALA A 433 -19.93 -108.81 49.37
CA ALA A 433 -21.37 -108.59 49.48
C ALA A 433 -21.71 -107.10 49.69
N THR A 434 -22.47 -106.52 48.75
CA THR A 434 -23.03 -105.16 48.88
C THR A 434 -24.45 -105.17 49.42
N ILE A 435 -25.14 -106.31 49.39
CA ILE A 435 -26.46 -106.54 49.99
C ILE A 435 -26.32 -107.52 51.16
N SER A 436 -26.81 -107.14 52.34
CA SER A 436 -26.71 -107.98 53.55
C SER A 436 -27.67 -109.18 53.49
N ALA A 437 -27.11 -110.38 53.43
CA ALA A 437 -27.82 -111.64 53.64
C ALA A 437 -27.75 -112.10 55.11
N GLN A 438 -28.31 -113.28 55.40
CA GLN A 438 -28.20 -113.92 56.72
C GLN A 438 -26.87 -114.67 56.84
N CYS A 439 -26.16 -114.43 57.95
CA CYS A 439 -24.97 -115.19 58.34
C CYS A 439 -25.38 -116.44 59.13
N THR A 440 -24.80 -117.58 58.80
CA THR A 440 -25.25 -118.91 59.26
C THR A 440 -24.16 -119.75 59.90
N ASP A 441 -22.89 -119.42 59.72
CA ASP A 441 -21.76 -120.14 60.34
C ASP A 441 -20.94 -119.22 61.23
N PHE A 442 -20.76 -119.63 62.48
CA PHE A 442 -19.97 -118.94 63.51
C PHE A 442 -19.01 -119.90 64.24
N THR A 443 -18.82 -121.11 63.71
CA THR A 443 -18.20 -122.22 64.46
C THR A 443 -17.17 -123.01 63.68
N SER A 444 -17.20 -123.02 62.34
CA SER A 444 -16.22 -123.79 61.55
C SER A 444 -14.79 -123.24 61.64
N CYS A 445 -14.64 -121.93 61.87
CA CYS A 445 -13.37 -121.21 61.87
C CYS A 445 -12.78 -120.98 63.28
N VAL A 446 -13.27 -121.70 64.30
CA VAL A 446 -12.81 -121.60 65.70
C VAL A 446 -11.91 -122.78 66.06
N GLY A 447 -10.70 -122.53 66.56
CA GLY A 447 -9.72 -123.54 66.97
C GLY A 447 -8.47 -122.90 67.55
N CYS A 448 -7.51 -123.68 68.07
CA CYS A 448 -6.25 -123.10 68.56
C CYS A 448 -5.49 -122.45 67.41
N THR A 449 -5.19 -121.14 67.51
CA THR A 449 -4.44 -120.39 66.48
C THR A 449 -2.94 -120.26 66.77
N ASP A 450 -2.46 -120.83 67.87
CA ASP A 450 -1.04 -120.83 68.22
C ASP A 450 -0.31 -121.95 67.46
N PRO A 451 0.62 -121.64 66.53
CA PRO A 451 1.30 -122.65 65.70
C PRO A 451 2.28 -123.53 66.49
N ASP A 452 2.66 -123.14 67.71
CA ASP A 452 3.57 -123.91 68.56
C ASP A 452 2.82 -124.93 69.45
N ALA A 453 1.48 -124.96 69.39
CA ALA A 453 0.64 -125.90 70.16
C ALA A 453 0.33 -127.20 69.40
N ASP A 454 0.29 -128.33 70.11
CA ASP A 454 0.05 -129.68 69.54
C ASP A 454 -1.34 -129.86 68.93
N ASN A 455 -2.31 -129.01 69.30
CA ASN A 455 -3.65 -128.98 68.72
C ASN A 455 -3.93 -127.73 67.87
N TYR A 456 -2.88 -127.08 67.35
CA TYR A 456 -2.98 -126.01 66.37
C TYR A 456 -3.90 -126.40 65.20
N SER A 457 -4.81 -125.48 64.84
CA SER A 457 -5.71 -125.61 63.71
C SER A 457 -5.38 -124.55 62.65
N PRO A 458 -4.73 -124.91 61.53
CA PRO A 458 -4.31 -123.94 60.51
C PRO A 458 -5.48 -123.26 59.78
N GLU A 459 -6.69 -123.83 59.86
CA GLU A 459 -7.92 -123.26 59.28
C GLU A 459 -8.71 -122.39 60.28
N ALA A 460 -8.24 -122.27 61.54
CA ALA A 460 -8.88 -121.40 62.53
C ALA A 460 -8.51 -119.94 62.28
N THR A 461 -9.51 -119.07 62.17
CA THR A 461 -9.34 -117.61 62.15
C THR A 461 -9.68 -116.96 63.49
N GLN A 462 -10.25 -117.73 64.43
CA GLN A 462 -10.60 -117.30 65.78
C GLN A 462 -10.07 -118.31 66.80
N ASP A 463 -9.31 -117.84 67.79
CA ASP A 463 -8.71 -118.69 68.83
C ASP A 463 -9.77 -119.33 69.73
N SER A 464 -9.67 -120.64 69.96
CA SER A 464 -10.51 -121.36 70.93
C SER A 464 -10.06 -121.19 72.38
N GLY A 465 -8.83 -120.70 72.61
CA GLY A 465 -8.26 -120.54 73.96
C GLY A 465 -7.96 -121.86 74.67
N THR A 466 -7.87 -122.96 73.92
CA THR A 466 -7.66 -124.33 74.42
C THR A 466 -6.41 -124.98 73.83
N CYS A 467 -5.36 -124.19 73.59
CA CYS A 467 -4.09 -124.66 73.06
C CYS A 467 -3.38 -125.64 74.04
N LEU A 468 -2.94 -126.78 73.53
CA LEU A 468 -2.27 -127.84 74.28
C LEU A 468 -0.78 -127.85 73.96
N PHE A 469 0.05 -127.99 74.98
CA PHE A 469 1.50 -128.13 74.87
C PHE A 469 1.94 -129.38 75.65
N LEU A 470 2.48 -130.36 74.95
CA LEU A 470 2.87 -131.68 75.46
C LEU A 470 4.32 -131.70 75.94
N GLY A 471 4.54 -132.32 77.10
CA GLY A 471 5.88 -132.57 77.66
C GLY A 471 5.82 -133.10 79.09
N CYS A 472 6.97 -133.33 79.73
CA CYS A 472 7.01 -133.83 81.11
C CYS A 472 6.59 -132.73 82.11
N THR A 473 5.43 -132.89 82.75
CA THR A 473 4.89 -131.92 83.71
C THR A 473 5.36 -132.15 85.16
N VAL A 474 6.12 -133.21 85.42
CA VAL A 474 6.53 -133.63 86.77
C VAL A 474 7.88 -133.01 87.17
N SER A 475 7.85 -131.97 88.01
CA SER A 475 9.01 -131.16 88.43
C SER A 475 10.14 -131.87 89.18
N VAL A 476 10.03 -133.17 89.44
CA VAL A 476 11.07 -134.01 90.05
C VAL A 476 11.67 -135.04 89.08
N ALA A 477 11.22 -135.07 87.83
CA ALA A 477 11.86 -135.83 86.76
C ALA A 477 13.13 -135.11 86.26
N CYS A 478 14.11 -135.86 85.78
CA CYS A 478 15.37 -135.31 85.27
C CYS A 478 15.17 -134.44 84.00
N ASN A 479 14.02 -134.57 83.31
CA ASN A 479 13.66 -133.89 82.06
C ASN A 479 12.34 -133.08 82.13
N TYR A 480 12.01 -132.51 83.29
CA TYR A 480 10.85 -131.62 83.46
C TYR A 480 10.83 -130.44 82.45
N ASP A 481 9.66 -130.16 81.86
CA ASP A 481 9.40 -129.02 80.98
C ASP A 481 8.44 -128.02 81.64
N GLU A 482 8.86 -126.75 81.71
CA GLU A 482 8.07 -125.67 82.33
C GLU A 482 6.99 -125.08 81.40
N THR A 483 7.01 -125.41 80.11
CA THR A 483 6.06 -124.93 79.08
C THR A 483 4.91 -125.91 78.83
N ALA A 484 5.08 -127.18 79.18
CA ALA A 484 4.06 -128.21 79.02
C ALA A 484 2.83 -127.96 79.92
N ASN A 485 1.64 -127.93 79.31
CA ASN A 485 0.35 -127.86 80.02
C ASN A 485 -0.41 -129.19 80.05
N SER A 486 0.11 -130.21 79.35
CA SER A 486 -0.41 -131.58 79.33
C SER A 486 0.75 -132.58 79.36
N ASP A 487 0.65 -133.58 80.24
CA ASP A 487 1.69 -134.60 80.39
C ASP A 487 1.70 -135.59 79.22
N ASP A 488 2.86 -135.77 78.57
CA ASP A 488 3.03 -136.69 77.43
C ASP A 488 3.57 -138.07 77.84
N GLY A 489 3.93 -138.24 79.11
CA GLY A 489 4.53 -139.45 79.66
C GLY A 489 6.04 -139.59 79.45
N SER A 490 6.74 -138.54 78.99
CA SER A 490 8.19 -138.55 78.74
C SER A 490 9.08 -138.49 79.99
N CYS A 491 8.51 -138.29 81.19
CA CYS A 491 9.27 -138.09 82.43
C CYS A 491 10.19 -139.26 82.83
N GLU A 492 11.50 -139.01 82.96
CA GLU A 492 12.53 -139.97 83.40
C GLU A 492 13.20 -139.63 84.73
N TYR A 493 13.80 -140.64 85.38
CA TYR A 493 14.33 -140.53 86.76
C TYR A 493 15.70 -141.22 86.98
N GLU A 494 16.23 -141.95 86.00
CA GLU A 494 17.46 -142.75 86.18
C GLU A 494 18.73 -141.98 85.79
N SER A 495 18.65 -141.07 84.82
CA SER A 495 19.81 -140.35 84.26
C SER A 495 20.53 -139.42 85.25
N CYS A 496 19.85 -139.02 86.33
CA CYS A 496 20.39 -138.14 87.37
C CYS A 496 20.58 -138.83 88.75
N ALA A 497 20.66 -140.16 88.79
CA ALA A 497 20.80 -140.97 90.01
C ALA A 497 22.19 -141.63 90.16
N GLY A 498 22.77 -141.58 91.37
CA GLY A 498 24.11 -142.12 91.66
C GLY A 498 24.43 -142.18 93.16
N CYS A 499 25.53 -142.84 93.55
CA CYS A 499 25.88 -143.01 94.96
C CYS A 499 26.27 -141.68 95.61
N LEU A 500 25.49 -141.20 96.58
CA LEU A 500 25.74 -139.92 97.27
C LEU A 500 26.62 -140.03 98.54
N ASN A 501 27.25 -141.17 98.80
CA ASN A 501 28.05 -141.39 100.01
C ASN A 501 29.57 -141.25 99.75
N PRO A 502 30.25 -140.20 100.24
CA PRO A 502 31.64 -139.87 99.85
C PRO A 502 32.74 -140.81 100.37
N ILE A 503 32.39 -141.85 101.13
CA ILE A 503 33.30 -142.94 101.53
C ILE A 503 33.04 -144.24 100.74
N ALA A 504 32.10 -144.23 99.79
CA ALA A 504 31.90 -145.33 98.84
C ALA A 504 32.91 -145.24 97.70
N CYS A 505 33.35 -146.40 97.19
CA CYS A 505 34.30 -146.49 96.09
C CYS A 505 33.70 -146.03 94.75
N ASN A 506 32.36 -145.98 94.64
CA ASN A 506 31.62 -145.49 93.49
C ASN A 506 30.87 -144.17 93.77
N TYR A 507 31.34 -143.35 94.73
CA TYR A 507 30.73 -142.05 95.03
C TYR A 507 30.68 -141.14 93.80
N ASP A 508 29.49 -140.62 93.51
CA ASP A 508 29.24 -139.63 92.47
C ASP A 508 28.78 -138.29 93.09
N PRO A 509 29.59 -137.22 93.00
CA PRO A 509 29.21 -135.90 93.50
C PRO A 509 28.27 -135.11 92.59
N GLU A 510 28.00 -135.56 91.35
CA GLU A 510 27.11 -134.88 90.40
C GLU A 510 25.68 -135.45 90.40
N ALA A 511 25.45 -136.61 91.04
CA ALA A 511 24.13 -137.20 91.20
C ALA A 511 23.18 -136.31 92.04
N VAL A 512 21.91 -136.27 91.64
CA VAL A 512 20.85 -135.49 92.31
C VAL A 512 19.83 -136.39 93.01
N LEU A 513 19.74 -137.66 92.58
CA LEU A 513 18.97 -138.73 93.19
C LEU A 513 19.90 -139.82 93.75
N SER A 514 19.49 -140.47 94.84
CA SER A 514 20.34 -141.47 95.52
C SER A 514 20.29 -142.85 94.85
N GLY A 515 21.44 -143.32 94.37
CA GLY A 515 21.68 -144.67 93.87
C GLY A 515 22.48 -145.57 94.83
N ASP A 516 22.81 -146.78 94.38
CA ASP A 516 23.49 -147.81 95.16
C ASP A 516 25.00 -147.53 95.36
N CYS A 517 25.50 -147.79 96.58
CA CYS A 517 26.87 -147.50 97.01
C CYS A 517 27.67 -148.76 97.35
N GLU A 518 28.88 -148.89 96.82
CA GLU A 518 29.84 -149.97 97.09
C GLU A 518 31.01 -149.51 97.98
N PHE A 519 31.49 -150.37 98.88
CA PHE A 519 32.55 -150.06 99.85
C PHE A 519 33.62 -151.16 99.89
N ALA A 520 34.87 -150.79 100.15
CA ALA A 520 36.00 -151.72 100.23
C ALA A 520 35.92 -152.70 101.42
N GLU A 521 36.48 -153.90 101.25
CA GLU A 521 36.57 -154.88 102.35
C GLU A 521 37.61 -154.49 103.40
N ASN A 522 37.35 -154.87 104.66
CA ASN A 522 38.08 -154.33 105.81
C ASN A 522 39.55 -154.78 105.85
N GLY A 523 40.47 -153.81 105.78
CA GLY A 523 41.91 -154.04 105.61
C GLY A 523 42.41 -153.78 104.18
N TYR A 524 41.54 -153.33 103.27
CA TYR A 524 41.89 -153.00 101.89
C TYR A 524 41.44 -151.59 101.49
N ASP A 525 42.08 -150.98 100.48
CA ASP A 525 41.60 -149.78 99.79
C ASP A 525 40.58 -150.11 98.68
N CYS A 526 40.00 -149.08 98.07
CA CYS A 526 39.03 -149.21 96.98
C CYS A 526 39.65 -149.81 95.69
N GLU A 527 40.97 -149.77 95.56
CA GLU A 527 41.73 -150.45 94.50
C GLU A 527 42.09 -151.92 94.86
N GLY A 528 41.71 -152.40 96.05
CA GLY A 528 41.89 -153.79 96.49
C GLY A 528 43.29 -154.13 97.02
N ASN A 529 44.10 -153.13 97.39
CA ASN A 529 45.41 -153.33 98.01
C ASN A 529 45.28 -153.40 99.54
N CYS A 530 46.06 -154.29 100.17
CA CYS A 530 46.07 -154.46 101.63
C CYS A 530 46.79 -153.28 102.32
N LEU A 531 46.17 -152.70 103.36
CA LEU A 531 46.57 -151.46 104.05
C LEU A 531 47.37 -151.68 105.36
#